data_AF-A0A6B3VWG1-F1
#
_entry.id   AF-A0A6B3VWG1-F1
#
_cell.length_a   1.000
_cell.length_b   1.000
_cell.length_c   1.000
_cell.angle_alpha   90.00
_cell.angle_beta   90.00
_cell.angle_gamma   90.00
#
_symmetry.space_group_name_H-M   'P 1'
#
loop_
_entity.id
_entity.type
_entity.pdbx_description
1 polymer ?
#
loop_
_entity_poly.entity_id
_entity_poly.type
_entity_poly.pdbx_seq_one_letter_code
_entity_poly.pdbx_strand_id
1 'polypeptide(L)'
;MNFEAKHLIRWGIPGWVYISFVFLFFLINDQERLFQYLAAFDVSIVGLTAVLTGLGIIVGHIIHQMSMLFGFIIWTNWRVYFKNEYNLDKIIMNHKVGKDIRRIYSYRLGQVHALRALSTSGVLSSFTLLLLMNFYSFSLKGLMLLAVSLLVTVVTLINHYYFKRNFDFFIKQIRRDYREH
;
A
#
# COMPACT_ATOMS: atom_id res chain seq x y z
N MET A 1 7.64 -15.60 -16.83
CA MET A 1 7.39 -15.22 -15.42
C MET A 1 5.90 -15.45 -15.19
N ASN A 2 5.52 -16.49 -14.45
CA ASN A 2 4.10 -16.77 -14.20
C ASN A 2 3.54 -15.63 -13.34
N PHE A 3 2.64 -14.86 -13.93
CA PHE A 3 1.99 -13.75 -13.26
C PHE A 3 0.99 -14.32 -12.24
N GLU A 4 1.43 -14.55 -11.00
CA GLU A 4 0.54 -15.08 -9.96
C GLU A 4 -0.49 -14.00 -9.59
N ALA A 5 -1.79 -14.35 -9.63
CA ALA A 5 -2.91 -13.48 -9.27
C ALA A 5 -2.74 -12.82 -7.88
N LYS A 6 -2.02 -13.49 -6.98
CA LYS A 6 -1.55 -12.98 -5.68
C LYS A 6 -0.85 -11.62 -5.76
N HIS A 7 -0.03 -11.37 -6.79
CA HIS A 7 0.69 -10.11 -6.94
C HIS A 7 -0.24 -8.97 -7.37
N LEU A 8 -1.22 -9.26 -8.24
CA LEU A 8 -2.23 -8.32 -8.69
C LEU A 8 -3.11 -7.85 -7.52
N ILE A 9 -3.59 -8.79 -6.71
CA ILE A 9 -4.41 -8.49 -5.52
C ILE A 9 -3.62 -7.65 -4.52
N ARG A 10 -2.35 -8.01 -4.28
CA ARG A 10 -1.48 -7.27 -3.37
C ARG A 10 -1.28 -5.80 -3.77
N TRP A 11 -1.20 -5.52 -5.07
CA TRP A 11 -1.08 -4.16 -5.59
C TRP A 11 -2.43 -3.45 -5.71
N GLY A 12 -3.52 -4.17 -5.85
CA GLY A 12 -4.88 -3.61 -5.90
C GLY A 12 -5.44 -3.19 -4.55
N ILE A 13 -5.08 -3.86 -3.45
CA ILE A 13 -5.59 -3.55 -2.11
C ILE A 13 -5.45 -2.07 -1.73
N PRO A 14 -4.28 -1.41 -1.88
CA PRO A 14 -4.16 0.03 -1.62
C PRO A 14 -5.14 0.87 -2.46
N GLY A 15 -5.38 0.52 -3.72
CA GLY A 15 -6.30 1.27 -4.57
C GLY A 15 -7.75 1.04 -4.20
N TRP A 16 -8.15 -0.20 -3.88
CA TRP A 16 -9.50 -0.48 -3.40
C TRP A 16 -9.80 0.22 -2.09
N VAL A 17 -8.86 0.26 -1.14
CA VAL A 17 -9.03 1.02 0.12
C VAL A 17 -9.31 2.49 -0.17
N TYR A 18 -8.53 3.10 -1.05
CA TYR A 18 -8.72 4.50 -1.44
C TYR A 18 -10.09 4.74 -2.10
N ILE A 19 -10.40 3.96 -3.13
CA ILE A 19 -11.66 4.07 -3.88
C ILE A 19 -12.84 3.84 -2.95
N SER A 20 -12.77 2.88 -2.03
CA SER A 20 -13.83 2.60 -1.06
C SER A 20 -14.10 3.79 -0.15
N PHE A 21 -13.09 4.45 0.40
CA PHE A 21 -13.31 5.63 1.24
C PHE A 21 -13.94 6.79 0.46
N VAL A 22 -13.46 7.04 -0.77
CA VAL A 22 -14.03 8.08 -1.63
C VAL A 22 -15.49 7.75 -2.02
N PHE A 23 -15.76 6.50 -2.38
CA PHE A 23 -17.10 6.03 -2.72
C PHE A 23 -18.05 6.14 -1.52
N LEU A 24 -17.60 5.71 -0.33
CA LEU A 24 -18.38 5.81 0.90
C LEU A 24 -18.70 7.26 1.25
N PHE A 25 -17.79 8.21 0.98
CA PHE A 25 -18.06 9.63 1.19
C PHE A 25 -19.29 10.10 0.40
N PHE A 26 -19.35 9.80 -0.90
CA PHE A 26 -20.50 10.16 -1.73
C PHE A 26 -21.75 9.40 -1.33
N LEU A 27 -21.62 8.11 -0.99
CA LEU A 27 -22.75 7.28 -0.57
C LEU A 27 -23.45 7.83 0.68
N ILE A 28 -22.71 8.34 1.68
CA ILE A 28 -23.30 8.79 2.94
C ILE A 28 -23.68 10.28 2.96
N ASN A 29 -23.09 11.09 2.09
CA ASN A 29 -23.30 12.55 2.05
C ASN A 29 -24.19 13.00 0.89
N ASP A 30 -24.22 12.27 -0.22
CA ASP A 30 -24.97 12.65 -1.42
C ASP A 30 -25.44 11.42 -2.21
N GLN A 31 -26.20 10.57 -1.50
CA GLN A 31 -26.70 9.31 -2.02
C GLN A 31 -27.54 9.50 -3.29
N GLU A 32 -28.42 10.51 -3.30
CA GLU A 32 -29.35 10.76 -4.41
C GLU A 32 -28.59 11.09 -5.70
N ARG A 33 -27.62 12.01 -5.66
CA ARG A 33 -26.82 12.33 -6.85
C ARG A 33 -25.96 11.16 -7.30
N LEU A 34 -25.39 10.40 -6.36
CA LEU A 34 -24.62 9.20 -6.70
C LEU A 34 -25.46 8.21 -7.53
N PHE A 35 -26.68 7.91 -7.09
CA PHE A 35 -27.58 7.01 -7.83
C PHE A 35 -28.07 7.60 -9.15
N GLN A 36 -28.30 8.92 -9.22
CA GLN A 36 -28.62 9.59 -10.48
C GLN A 36 -27.50 9.44 -11.51
N TYR A 37 -26.24 9.62 -11.12
CA TYR A 37 -25.10 9.40 -12.01
C TYR A 37 -25.00 7.94 -12.45
N LEU A 38 -25.11 6.99 -11.51
CA LEU A 38 -25.04 5.56 -11.85
C LEU A 38 -26.16 5.13 -12.82
N ALA A 39 -27.38 5.63 -12.63
CA ALA A 39 -28.50 5.38 -13.52
C ALA A 39 -28.28 6.00 -14.91
N ALA A 40 -27.68 7.20 -14.98
CA ALA A 40 -27.39 7.87 -16.25
C ALA A 40 -26.38 7.12 -17.13
N PHE A 41 -25.46 6.35 -16.52
CA PHE A 41 -24.51 5.53 -17.26
C PHE A 41 -25.06 4.16 -17.68
N ASP A 42 -26.29 3.81 -17.30
CA ASP A 42 -26.91 2.48 -17.52
C ASP A 42 -26.00 1.31 -17.08
N VAL A 43 -25.22 1.54 -16.01
CA VAL A 43 -24.22 0.58 -15.54
C VAL A 43 -24.89 -0.44 -14.63
N SER A 44 -24.90 -1.70 -15.04
CA SER A 44 -25.29 -2.80 -14.16
C SER A 44 -24.38 -2.88 -12.93
N ILE A 45 -24.91 -3.34 -11.78
CA ILE A 45 -24.12 -3.53 -10.55
C ILE A 45 -22.88 -4.42 -10.81
N VAL A 46 -23.03 -5.42 -11.67
CA VAL A 46 -21.93 -6.31 -12.09
C VAL A 46 -20.87 -5.52 -12.87
N GLY A 47 -21.30 -4.68 -13.81
CA GLY A 47 -20.41 -3.79 -14.56
C GLY A 47 -19.67 -2.80 -13.67
N LEU A 48 -20.36 -2.16 -12.73
CA LEU A 48 -19.76 -1.25 -11.75
C LEU A 48 -18.69 -1.96 -10.91
N THR A 49 -19.01 -3.15 -10.41
CA THR A 49 -18.08 -3.96 -9.61
C THR A 49 -16.84 -4.34 -10.42
N ALA A 50 -17.00 -4.73 -11.68
CA ALA A 50 -15.88 -5.05 -12.57
C ALA A 50 -14.99 -3.82 -12.81
N VAL A 51 -15.59 -2.66 -13.07
CA VAL A 51 -14.85 -1.40 -13.26
C VAL A 51 -14.10 -1.00 -11.99
N LEU A 52 -14.75 -1.02 -10.82
CA LEU A 52 -14.11 -0.68 -9.55
C LEU A 52 -12.96 -1.64 -9.21
N THR A 53 -13.13 -2.93 -9.53
CA THR A 53 -12.07 -3.94 -9.35
C THR A 53 -10.86 -3.61 -10.20
N GLY A 54 -11.07 -3.35 -11.50
CA GLY A 54 -10.01 -2.97 -12.44
C GLY A 54 -9.33 -1.65 -12.08
N LEU A 55 -10.12 -0.62 -11.77
CA LEU A 55 -9.62 0.70 -11.37
C LEU A 55 -8.79 0.63 -10.09
N GLY A 56 -9.20 -0.19 -9.10
CA GLY A 56 -8.42 -0.32 -7.88
C GLY A 56 -7.04 -0.94 -8.09
N ILE A 57 -6.86 -1.80 -9.10
CA ILE A 57 -5.53 -2.29 -9.46
C ILE A 57 -4.67 -1.16 -10.02
N ILE A 58 -5.23 -0.34 -10.93
CA ILE A 58 -4.51 0.78 -11.56
C ILE A 58 -4.15 1.83 -10.50
N VAL A 59 -5.15 2.29 -9.74
CA VAL A 59 -4.96 3.27 -8.65
C VAL A 59 -4.00 2.74 -7.60
N GLY A 60 -4.14 1.47 -7.22
CA GLY A 60 -3.27 0.83 -6.24
C GLY A 60 -1.82 0.76 -6.70
N HIS A 61 -1.59 0.50 -7.98
CA HIS A 61 -0.24 0.55 -8.56
C HIS A 61 0.34 1.97 -8.51
N ILE A 62 -0.43 3.00 -8.84
CA ILE A 62 0.01 4.40 -8.74
C ILE A 62 0.37 4.75 -7.29
N ILE A 63 -0.49 4.40 -6.33
CA ILE A 63 -0.20 4.61 -4.90
C ILE A 63 1.07 3.88 -4.48
N HIS A 64 1.28 2.66 -4.96
CA HIS A 64 2.52 1.92 -4.71
C HIS A 64 3.75 2.67 -5.23
N GLN A 65 3.72 3.18 -6.46
CA GLN A 65 4.82 3.98 -7.02
C GLN A 65 5.09 5.25 -6.20
N MET A 66 4.03 5.97 -5.81
CA MET A 66 4.16 7.14 -4.93
C MET A 66 4.80 6.76 -3.59
N SER A 67 4.39 5.65 -2.99
CA SER A 67 4.92 5.19 -1.71
C SER A 67 6.43 4.84 -1.78
N MET A 68 6.88 4.34 -2.93
CA MET A 68 8.28 4.04 -3.20
C MET A 68 9.09 5.32 -3.45
N LEU A 69 8.53 6.27 -4.20
CA LEU A 69 9.14 7.57 -4.44
C LEU A 69 9.46 8.29 -3.13
N PHE A 70 8.47 8.46 -2.25
CA PHE A 70 8.69 9.11 -0.97
C PHE A 70 9.55 8.26 -0.03
N GLY A 71 9.36 6.94 0.00
CA GLY A 71 10.06 6.10 0.97
C GLY A 71 11.50 5.69 0.61
N PHE A 72 11.91 5.78 -0.65
CA PHE A 72 13.25 5.37 -1.12
C PHE A 72 13.96 6.42 -1.96
N ILE A 73 13.25 7.12 -2.84
CA ILE A 73 13.90 8.03 -3.78
C ILE A 73 14.31 9.31 -3.09
N ILE A 74 13.39 9.96 -2.35
CA ILE A 74 13.65 11.28 -1.77
C ILE A 74 14.39 11.19 -0.42
N TRP A 75 14.17 10.14 0.37
CA TRP A 75 14.57 10.09 1.79
C TRP A 75 15.74 9.14 2.10
N THR A 76 16.32 8.50 1.08
CA THR A 76 17.41 7.51 1.27
C THR A 76 18.65 7.91 0.48
N ASN A 77 19.84 7.75 1.08
CA ASN A 77 21.09 7.87 0.33
C ASN A 77 21.29 6.62 -0.54
N TRP A 78 21.08 6.77 -1.84
CA TRP A 78 21.11 5.66 -2.81
C TRP A 78 22.44 4.91 -2.81
N ARG A 79 23.56 5.62 -2.72
CA ARG A 79 24.90 5.00 -2.74
C ARG A 79 25.08 4.06 -1.57
N VAL A 80 24.67 4.49 -0.36
CA VAL A 80 24.77 3.66 0.85
C VAL A 80 23.81 2.49 0.77
N TYR A 81 22.58 2.72 0.31
CA TYR A 81 21.58 1.68 0.17
C TYR A 81 22.01 0.57 -0.80
N PHE A 82 22.38 0.93 -2.04
CA PHE A 82 22.79 -0.04 -3.04
C PHE A 82 24.07 -0.80 -2.67
N LYS A 83 25.03 -0.13 -2.02
CA LYS A 83 26.23 -0.81 -1.50
C LYS A 83 25.87 -1.85 -0.43
N ASN A 84 24.95 -1.50 0.47
CA ASN A 84 24.47 -2.40 1.52
C ASN A 84 23.68 -3.59 0.97
N GLU A 85 22.87 -3.37 -0.06
CA GLU A 85 22.11 -4.42 -0.75
C GLU A 85 23.06 -5.40 -1.45
N TYR A 86 24.01 -4.88 -2.23
CA TYR A 86 25.01 -5.70 -2.91
C TYR A 86 25.84 -6.56 -1.96
N ASN A 87 26.26 -5.99 -0.83
CA ASN A 87 26.99 -6.75 0.20
C ASN A 87 26.14 -7.86 0.81
N LEU A 88 24.85 -7.61 1.03
CA LEU A 88 23.92 -8.61 1.54
C LEU A 88 23.72 -9.74 0.53
N ASP A 89 23.55 -9.41 -0.75
CA ASP A 89 23.42 -10.38 -1.83
C ASP A 89 24.65 -11.27 -1.94
N LYS A 90 25.85 -10.70 -1.82
CA LYS A 90 27.10 -11.47 -1.83
C LYS A 90 27.15 -12.49 -0.70
N ILE A 91 26.75 -12.11 0.52
CA ILE A 91 26.66 -13.01 1.67
C ILE A 91 25.66 -14.14 1.39
N ILE A 92 24.48 -13.79 0.87
CA ILE A 92 23.41 -14.74 0.59
C ILE A 92 23.83 -15.73 -0.51
N MET A 93 24.44 -15.26 -1.60
CA MET A 93 24.81 -16.10 -2.74
C MET A 93 25.92 -17.11 -2.42
N ASN A 94 26.85 -16.74 -1.54
CA ASN A 94 28.01 -17.58 -1.21
C ASN A 94 27.69 -18.67 -0.16
N HIS A 95 26.50 -18.62 0.46
CA HIS A 95 26.14 -19.54 1.53
C HIS A 95 25.31 -20.75 1.04
N LYS A 96 25.54 -21.93 1.62
CA LYS A 96 24.86 -23.19 1.22
C LYS A 96 23.32 -23.11 1.32
N VAL A 97 22.80 -22.42 2.34
CA VAL A 97 21.34 -22.16 2.50
C VAL A 97 20.90 -20.80 1.92
N GLY A 98 21.71 -20.20 1.05
CA GLY A 98 21.46 -18.88 0.46
C GLY A 98 20.11 -18.74 -0.24
N LYS A 99 19.65 -19.79 -0.93
CA LYS A 99 18.34 -19.79 -1.62
C LYS A 99 17.18 -19.59 -0.65
N ASP A 100 17.22 -20.23 0.52
CA ASP A 100 16.18 -20.09 1.55
C ASP A 100 16.21 -18.70 2.20
N ILE A 101 17.42 -18.21 2.49
CA ILE A 101 17.60 -16.86 3.04
C ILE A 101 17.05 -15.82 2.06
N ARG A 102 17.36 -15.94 0.76
CA ARG A 102 16.85 -15.07 -0.30
C ARG A 102 15.33 -15.11 -0.38
N ARG A 103 14.72 -16.29 -0.28
CA ARG A 103 13.26 -16.45 -0.29
C ARG A 103 12.61 -15.71 0.88
N ILE A 104 13.14 -15.87 2.10
CA ILE A 104 12.64 -15.19 3.31
C ILE A 104 12.85 -13.68 3.20
N TYR A 105 14.02 -13.25 2.70
CA TYR A 105 14.35 -11.85 2.46
C TYR A 105 13.34 -11.18 1.52
N SER A 106 13.15 -11.73 0.31
CA SER A 106 12.22 -11.19 -0.68
C SER A 106 10.79 -11.17 -0.17
N TYR A 107 10.38 -12.19 0.58
CA TYR A 107 9.06 -12.23 1.20
C TYR A 107 8.87 -11.07 2.20
N ARG A 108 9.78 -10.92 3.16
CA ARG A 108 9.72 -9.88 4.20
C ARG A 108 9.80 -8.48 3.60
N LEU A 109 10.73 -8.25 2.68
CA LEU A 109 10.88 -6.99 1.96
C LEU A 109 9.59 -6.63 1.21
N GLY A 110 9.03 -7.59 0.48
CA GLY A 110 7.75 -7.41 -0.18
C GLY A 110 6.63 -7.00 0.79
N GLN A 111 6.58 -7.58 2.00
CA GLN A 111 5.56 -7.23 2.99
C GLN A 111 5.71 -5.79 3.49
N VAL A 112 6.95 -5.35 3.70
CA VAL A 112 7.24 -3.95 4.05
C VAL A 112 6.73 -3.01 2.96
N HIS A 113 6.99 -3.30 1.69
CA HIS A 113 6.52 -2.47 0.58
C HIS A 113 5.00 -2.45 0.42
N ALA A 114 4.34 -3.59 0.60
CA ALA A 114 2.89 -3.69 0.49
C ALA A 114 2.19 -2.93 1.62
N LEU A 115 2.66 -3.08 2.86
CA LEU A 115 2.12 -2.34 4.00
C LEU A 115 2.39 -0.85 3.88
N ARG A 116 3.55 -0.44 3.34
CA ARG A 116 3.83 0.96 3.05
C ARG A 116 2.81 1.55 2.06
N ALA A 117 2.58 0.87 0.94
CA ALA A 117 1.60 1.32 -0.06
C ALA A 117 0.19 1.41 0.54
N LEU A 118 -0.19 0.46 1.39
CA LEU A 118 -1.46 0.48 2.10
C LEU A 118 -1.55 1.67 3.08
N SER A 119 -0.50 1.94 3.86
CA SER A 119 -0.46 3.12 4.73
C SER A 119 -0.51 4.43 3.94
N THR A 120 0.20 4.52 2.81
CA THR A 120 0.13 5.67 1.90
C THR A 120 -1.29 5.85 1.36
N SER A 121 -1.99 4.76 1.01
CA SER A 121 -3.39 4.79 0.63
C SER A 121 -4.28 5.34 1.74
N GLY A 122 -4.09 4.90 2.99
CA GLY A 122 -4.83 5.41 4.14
C GLY A 122 -4.64 6.92 4.33
N VAL A 123 -3.38 7.39 4.29
CA VAL A 123 -3.05 8.83 4.38
C VAL A 123 -3.70 9.61 3.23
N LEU A 124 -3.59 9.11 1.99
CA LEU A 124 -4.19 9.76 0.82
C LEU A 124 -5.72 9.79 0.92
N SER A 125 -6.33 8.71 1.42
CA SER A 125 -7.78 8.64 1.65
C SER A 125 -8.22 9.69 2.66
N SER A 126 -7.54 9.78 3.81
CA SER A 126 -7.84 10.77 4.85
C SER A 126 -7.67 12.19 4.33
N PHE A 127 -6.63 12.45 3.54
CA PHE A 127 -6.40 13.75 2.91
C PHE A 127 -7.50 14.09 1.89
N THR A 128 -7.87 13.15 1.01
CA THR A 128 -8.97 13.35 0.05
C THR A 128 -10.29 13.59 0.76
N LEU A 129 -10.60 12.85 1.83
CA LEU A 129 -11.81 13.07 2.63
C LEU A 129 -11.83 14.47 3.25
N LEU A 130 -10.70 14.95 3.78
CA LEU A 130 -10.58 16.32 4.28
C LEU A 130 -10.86 17.35 3.18
N LEU A 131 -10.31 17.17 1.97
CA LEU A 131 -10.58 18.06 0.84
C LEU A 131 -12.06 18.04 0.44
N LEU A 132 -12.65 16.85 0.30
CA LEU A 132 -14.07 16.70 -0.02
C LEU A 132 -14.97 17.37 1.03
N MET A 133 -14.63 17.25 2.31
CA MET A 133 -15.40 17.91 3.37
C MET A 133 -15.30 19.43 3.31
N ASN A 134 -14.14 19.98 2.94
CA ASN A 134 -13.94 21.43 2.84
C ASN A 134 -14.60 22.02 1.58
N PHE A 135 -14.52 21.33 0.44
CA PHE A 135 -14.97 21.87 -0.85
C PHE A 135 -16.35 21.40 -1.29
N TYR A 136 -16.84 20.27 -0.78
CA TYR A 136 -18.12 19.67 -1.22
C TYR A 136 -19.21 19.78 -0.14
N SER A 137 -19.03 19.09 0.98
CA SER A 137 -20.03 19.08 2.05
C SER A 137 -19.41 18.75 3.40
N PHE A 138 -19.48 19.68 4.33
CA PHE A 138 -19.12 19.42 5.72
C PHE A 138 -20.31 18.78 6.45
N SER A 139 -20.13 17.58 6.99
CA SER A 139 -21.17 16.86 7.71
C SER A 139 -20.60 16.01 8.85
N LEU A 140 -21.43 15.69 9.85
CA LEU A 140 -21.06 14.79 10.93
C LEU A 140 -20.74 13.36 10.41
N LYS A 141 -21.48 12.89 9.40
CA LYS A 141 -21.22 11.58 8.76
C LYS A 141 -19.85 11.56 8.09
N GLY A 142 -19.47 12.66 7.43
CA GLY A 142 -18.14 12.86 6.85
C GLY A 142 -17.05 12.84 7.91
N LEU A 143 -17.24 13.54 9.04
CA LEU A 143 -16.30 13.50 10.16
C LEU A 143 -16.12 12.08 10.72
N MET A 144 -17.20 11.33 10.88
CA MET A 144 -17.14 9.94 11.34
C MET A 144 -16.36 9.06 10.35
N LEU A 145 -16.60 9.21 9.04
CA LEU A 145 -15.86 8.49 8.01
C LEU A 145 -14.37 8.84 8.01
N LEU A 146 -14.04 10.12 8.18
CA LEU A 146 -12.66 10.57 8.34
C LEU A 146 -11.99 9.94 9.57
N ALA A 147 -12.68 9.90 10.72
CA ALA A 147 -12.16 9.25 11.92
C ALA A 147 -11.88 7.75 11.71
N VAL A 148 -12.76 7.05 10.99
CA VAL A 148 -12.53 5.64 10.60
C VAL A 148 -11.32 5.52 9.66
N SER A 149 -11.20 6.40 8.67
CA SER A 149 -10.06 6.41 7.74
C SER A 149 -8.74 6.65 8.47
N LEU A 150 -8.71 7.57 9.43
CA LEU A 150 -7.55 7.85 10.27
C LEU A 150 -7.20 6.66 11.17
N LEU A 151 -8.19 6.00 11.77
CA LEU A 151 -7.97 4.80 12.58
C LEU A 151 -7.33 3.67 11.76
N VAL A 152 -7.87 3.38 10.58
CA VAL A 152 -7.30 2.38 9.65
C VAL A 152 -5.87 2.78 9.25
N THR A 153 -5.64 4.07 9.00
CA THR A 153 -4.31 4.59 8.66
C THR A 153 -3.32 4.37 9.81
N VAL A 154 -3.70 4.67 11.05
CA VAL A 154 -2.85 4.45 12.24
C VAL A 154 -2.51 2.96 12.41
N VAL A 155 -3.51 2.08 12.30
CA VAL A 155 -3.29 0.62 12.41
C VAL A 155 -2.31 0.13 11.33
N THR A 156 -2.50 0.55 10.09
CA THR A 156 -1.60 0.14 8.99
C THR A 156 -0.20 0.70 9.15
N LEU A 157 -0.04 1.94 9.67
CA LEU A 157 1.26 2.54 9.96
C LEU A 157 2.01 1.79 11.07
N ILE A 158 1.32 1.42 12.14
CA ILE A 158 1.90 0.60 13.23
C ILE A 158 2.37 -0.74 12.67
N ASN A 159 1.54 -1.40 11.86
CA ASN A 159 1.90 -2.66 11.20
C ASN A 159 3.12 -2.48 10.28
N HIS A 160 3.14 -1.46 9.43
CA HIS A 160 4.28 -1.17 8.55
C HIS A 160 5.57 -0.97 9.36
N TYR A 161 5.50 -0.24 10.48
CA TYR A 161 6.65 -0.02 11.36
C TYR A 161 7.15 -1.33 12.00
N TYR A 162 6.25 -2.16 12.50
CA TYR A 162 6.59 -3.48 13.05
C TYR A 162 7.30 -4.36 12.01
N PHE A 163 6.72 -4.51 10.82
CA PHE A 163 7.29 -5.34 9.76
C PHE A 163 8.64 -4.81 9.26
N LYS A 164 8.79 -3.48 9.18
CA LYS A 164 10.08 -2.85 8.85
C LYS A 164 11.15 -3.18 9.89
N ARG A 165 10.85 -3.04 11.18
CA ARG A 165 11.79 -3.40 12.26
C ARG A 165 12.17 -4.88 12.26
N ASN A 166 11.20 -5.76 12.02
CA ASN A 166 11.45 -7.20 11.92
C ASN A 166 12.35 -7.54 10.71
N PHE A 167 12.16 -6.83 9.59
CA PHE A 167 13.01 -6.96 8.42
C PHE A 167 14.43 -6.46 8.67
N ASP A 168 14.59 -5.29 9.29
CA ASP A 168 15.89 -4.73 9.65
C ASP A 168 16.65 -5.64 10.62
N PHE A 169 15.96 -6.22 11.61
CA PHE A 169 16.51 -7.21 12.53
C PHE A 169 17.01 -8.45 11.79
N PHE A 170 16.24 -8.97 10.84
CA PHE A 170 16.63 -10.11 10.02
C PHE A 170 17.89 -9.84 9.19
N ILE A 171 17.97 -8.67 8.53
CA ILE A 171 19.19 -8.27 7.81
C ILE A 171 20.39 -8.20 8.75
N LYS A 172 20.22 -7.60 9.93
CA LYS A 172 21.28 -7.49 10.93
C LYS A 172 21.77 -8.88 11.36
N GLN A 173 20.86 -9.83 11.54
CA GLN A 173 21.19 -11.20 11.93
C GLN A 173 22.00 -11.92 10.85
N ILE A 174 21.59 -11.82 9.58
CA ILE A 174 22.36 -12.38 8.45
C ILE A 174 23.78 -11.80 8.42
N ARG A 175 23.90 -10.48 8.57
CA ARG A 175 25.21 -9.81 8.58
C ARG A 175 26.06 -10.16 9.78
N ARG A 176 25.49 -10.67 10.86
CA ARG A 176 26.25 -11.14 12.03
C ARG A 176 26.72 -12.58 11.79
N ASP A 177 25.79 -13.44 11.42
CA ASP A 177 26.01 -14.89 11.42
C ASP A 177 26.89 -15.36 10.23
N TYR A 178 26.97 -14.57 9.16
CA TYR A 178 27.64 -14.96 7.91
C TYR A 178 28.76 -14.02 7.48
N ARG A 179 29.30 -13.20 8.39
CA ARG A 179 30.45 -12.31 8.13
C ARG A 179 31.79 -12.94 8.50
N GLU A 180 31.77 -14.06 9.21
CA GLU A 180 32.94 -14.75 9.79
C GLU A 180 33.30 -16.05 9.05
N HIS A 181 32.73 -16.28 7.87
CA HIS A 181 33.06 -17.38 6.96
C HIS A 181 33.33 -16.83 5.55
#